data_AF-A0A3M2T418-F1
#
_entry.id   AF-A0A3M2T418-F1
#
_cell.length_a   1.000
_cell.length_b   1.000
_cell.length_c   1.000
_cell.angle_alpha   90.00
_cell.angle_beta   90.00
_cell.angle_gamma   90.00
#
_symmetry.space_group_name_H-M   'P 1'
#
loop_
_entity.id
_entity.type
_entity.pdbx_description
1 polymer ?
#
loop_
_entity_poly.entity_id
_entity_poly.type
_entity_poly.pdbx_seq_one_letter_code
_entity_poly.pdbx_strand_id
1 'polypeptide(L)'
;MSLFEQIPDVPLDSAFAMIEAYKADTSEKKANLSPGIYRDENAKTWVLPSVKEARTVLQADQNLNHDITPQMGHPDLVSVARQIIFKDTMDSRAITSMQTISGTGANHFIARLLSDVLHPKSVWLSDPSWENHAKIWRHVNPAIEQRFYPYYDYQTSTLDIGRTVSTLREQASKGDTIVLQACAHNPTGLDPSRDDWEAIAEVCEEKELFPIFDSAYQGFATGDADNDAWAIRHFTTQANGAIEFAVAQSFSKNFGLYGERVGVLHVVTRNRASATKLESILKTIARAEITSSPGFGAKVVATIMQTTALREQWQRDLETMSGRLRDMRRKLYDGLTRRATPGNWGHLLTDAFGVRLTTNTQVVQLAKNAGFDSLFIDLEHSSMSIHDTNQLSCAALLLGITPFVRVPYHCGNGFVQRVLDSGAMGVIFPHIHSAQDAKAAVSISKYPPVGTRSMTGQLPTFSLKPTPQDRVIQEGNASASSVILMVETRNCIRNIEEIAAVECVDMLLVGCNDLAIELGLPGGFQTAAFRSALESVSQACRRHDKIMGLAGLYDNYEFQNWAVNTLHIRYMLVQQDSGLLASGAAKSLAALPKVIGGNGC
;
A
#
# COMPACT_ATOMS: atom_id res chain seq x y z
N MET A 1 44.83 -37.82 6.14
CA MET A 1 44.20 -36.56 5.69
C MET A 1 42.71 -36.77 5.67
N SER A 2 41.95 -35.83 6.19
CA SER A 2 40.49 -35.91 6.14
C SER A 2 40.04 -35.60 4.71
N LEU A 3 39.06 -36.34 4.19
CA LEU A 3 38.46 -36.04 2.88
C LEU A 3 37.73 -34.69 2.85
N PHE A 4 37.48 -34.09 4.01
CA PHE A 4 36.75 -32.83 4.18
C PHE A 4 37.61 -31.69 4.73
N GLU A 5 38.93 -31.86 4.75
CA GLU A 5 39.88 -30.89 5.33
C GLU A 5 39.89 -29.53 4.61
N GLN A 6 39.44 -29.51 3.34
CA GLN A 6 39.44 -28.31 2.49
C GLN A 6 38.04 -27.73 2.24
N ILE A 7 37.01 -28.19 2.97
CA ILE A 7 35.67 -27.58 2.83
C ILE A 7 35.75 -26.13 3.31
N PRO A 8 35.42 -25.14 2.47
CA PRO A 8 35.42 -23.74 2.89
C PRO A 8 34.24 -23.46 3.82
N ASP A 9 34.44 -22.54 4.76
CA ASP A 9 33.35 -22.03 5.58
C ASP A 9 32.29 -21.37 4.70
N VAL A 10 31.04 -21.80 4.86
CA VAL A 10 29.90 -21.21 4.15
C VAL A 10 29.26 -20.16 5.06
N PRO A 11 29.11 -18.90 4.62
CA PRO A 11 28.47 -17.88 5.43
C PRO A 11 27.02 -18.27 5.73
N LEU A 12 26.59 -18.02 6.97
CA LEU A 12 25.20 -18.24 7.39
C LEU A 12 24.25 -17.36 6.58
N ASP A 13 23.06 -17.91 6.28
CA ASP A 13 21.97 -17.13 5.70
C ASP A 13 21.59 -15.98 6.65
N SER A 14 21.47 -14.76 6.10
CA SER A 14 21.32 -13.53 6.88
C SER A 14 20.10 -13.58 7.82
N ALA A 15 18.98 -14.15 7.36
CA ALA A 15 17.76 -14.25 8.14
C ALA A 15 17.90 -15.29 9.26
N PHE A 16 18.50 -16.45 8.98
CA PHE A 16 18.71 -17.49 9.99
C PHE A 16 19.75 -17.09 11.03
N ALA A 17 20.82 -16.41 10.63
CA ALA A 17 21.81 -15.85 11.56
C ALA A 17 21.16 -14.89 12.57
N MET A 18 20.24 -14.04 12.11
CA MET A 18 19.48 -13.14 13.00
C MET A 18 18.53 -13.89 13.95
N ILE A 19 17.93 -15.00 13.52
CA ILE A 19 17.11 -15.86 14.39
C ILE A 19 17.96 -16.49 15.49
N GLU A 20 19.15 -16.99 15.14
CA GLU A 20 20.08 -17.58 16.10
C GLU A 20 20.60 -16.53 17.09
N ALA A 21 20.98 -15.35 16.60
CA ALA A 21 21.37 -14.22 17.45
C ALA A 21 20.25 -13.82 18.43
N TYR A 22 19.00 -13.71 17.97
CA TYR A 22 17.85 -13.41 18.83
C TYR A 22 17.59 -14.50 19.89
N LYS A 23 17.81 -15.78 19.56
CA LYS A 23 17.69 -16.88 20.52
C LYS A 23 18.79 -16.82 21.58
N ALA A 24 20.01 -16.51 21.18
CA ALA A 24 21.17 -16.41 22.07
C ALA A 24 21.13 -15.16 22.97
N ASP A 25 20.47 -14.09 22.55
CA ASP A 25 20.30 -12.87 23.35
C ASP A 25 19.50 -13.13 24.63
N THR A 26 20.06 -12.81 25.79
CA THR A 26 19.45 -13.01 27.11
C THR A 26 18.70 -11.77 27.63
N SER A 27 18.72 -10.66 26.89
CA SER A 27 18.01 -9.43 27.27
C SER A 27 16.51 -9.65 27.38
N GLU A 28 15.90 -9.18 28.47
CA GLU A 28 14.43 -9.18 28.63
C GLU A 28 13.72 -8.19 27.69
N LYS A 29 14.48 -7.26 27.07
CA LYS A 29 13.97 -6.22 26.16
C LYS A 29 14.24 -6.53 24.68
N LYS A 30 14.71 -7.73 24.35
CA LYS A 30 14.98 -8.11 22.97
C LYS A 30 13.69 -8.12 22.14
N ALA A 31 13.79 -7.67 20.89
CA ALA A 31 12.69 -7.70 19.94
C ALA A 31 13.15 -8.39 18.66
N ASN A 32 12.35 -9.31 18.13
CA ASN A 32 12.65 -9.97 16.87
C ASN A 32 11.85 -9.33 15.73
N LEU A 33 12.53 -8.57 14.88
CA LEU A 33 11.96 -7.93 13.70
C LEU A 33 12.46 -8.55 12.38
N SER A 34 13.16 -9.70 12.43
CA SER A 34 13.81 -10.26 11.24
C SER A 34 12.98 -11.26 10.44
N PRO A 35 12.42 -12.37 10.99
CA PRO A 35 11.66 -13.30 10.16
C PRO A 35 10.24 -12.78 9.94
N GLY A 36 9.75 -12.91 8.71
CA GLY A 36 8.35 -12.68 8.33
C GLY A 36 7.40 -13.77 8.84
N ILE A 37 7.45 -14.07 10.14
CA ILE A 37 6.53 -14.99 10.84
C ILE A 37 5.59 -14.13 11.69
N TYR A 38 4.29 -14.24 11.43
CA TYR A 38 3.28 -13.50 12.18
C TYR A 38 3.31 -13.87 13.67
N ARG A 39 3.26 -12.83 14.52
CA ARG A 39 3.21 -12.93 15.97
C ARG A 39 1.94 -12.26 16.52
N ASP A 40 1.41 -12.82 17.61
CA ASP A 40 0.32 -12.21 18.39
C ASP A 40 0.81 -11.07 19.29
N GLU A 41 -0.09 -10.53 20.11
CA GLU A 41 0.15 -9.44 21.06
C GLU A 41 1.19 -9.79 22.14
N ASN A 42 1.48 -11.08 22.32
CA ASN A 42 2.44 -11.61 23.28
C ASN A 42 3.75 -12.05 22.61
N ALA A 43 3.97 -11.64 21.35
CA ALA A 43 5.12 -12.02 20.52
C ALA A 43 5.25 -13.55 20.30
N LYS A 44 4.17 -14.32 20.41
CA LYS A 44 4.14 -15.77 20.15
C LYS A 44 3.65 -16.06 18.75
N THR A 45 4.04 -17.21 18.17
CA THR A 45 3.46 -17.66 16.89
C THR A 45 1.97 -17.86 17.11
N TRP A 46 1.15 -17.15 16.33
CA TRP A 46 -0.30 -17.31 16.40
C TRP A 46 -0.75 -18.46 15.51
N VAL A 47 -1.28 -19.52 16.12
CA VAL A 47 -1.94 -20.60 15.37
C VAL A 47 -3.38 -20.18 15.12
N LEU A 48 -3.73 -20.00 13.84
CA LEU A 48 -5.03 -19.51 13.40
C LEU A 48 -6.19 -20.36 13.97
N PRO A 49 -7.28 -19.74 14.45
CA PRO A 49 -8.51 -20.43 14.83
C PRO A 49 -9.01 -21.42 13.78
N SER A 50 -9.05 -21.02 12.50
CA SER A 50 -9.43 -21.91 11.39
C SER A 50 -8.56 -23.17 11.30
N VAL A 51 -7.24 -23.02 11.50
CA VAL A 51 -6.27 -24.13 11.49
C VAL A 51 -6.42 -25.03 12.71
N LYS A 52 -6.66 -24.46 13.90
CA LYS A 52 -6.92 -25.26 15.11
C LYS A 52 -8.14 -26.16 14.92
N GLU A 53 -9.23 -25.59 14.42
CA GLU A 53 -10.47 -26.32 14.22
C GLU A 53 -10.34 -27.38 13.11
N ALA A 54 -9.71 -27.03 11.98
CA ALA A 54 -9.44 -28.00 10.92
C ALA A 54 -8.59 -29.20 11.40
N ARG A 55 -7.63 -28.96 12.30
CA ARG A 55 -6.85 -30.05 12.91
C ARG A 55 -7.70 -30.94 13.80
N THR A 56 -8.62 -30.38 14.59
CA THR A 56 -9.58 -31.15 15.39
C THR A 56 -10.46 -32.03 14.51
N VAL A 57 -11.00 -31.47 13.42
CA VAL A 57 -11.80 -32.22 12.44
C VAL A 57 -11.01 -33.38 11.86
N LEU A 58 -9.77 -33.14 11.42
CA LEU A 58 -8.91 -34.19 10.86
C LEU A 58 -8.55 -35.27 11.89
N GLN A 59 -8.29 -34.90 13.14
CA GLN A 59 -7.98 -35.86 14.21
C GLN A 59 -9.16 -36.75 14.59
N ALA A 60 -10.40 -36.29 14.35
CA ALA A 60 -11.60 -37.07 14.58
C ALA A 60 -11.92 -38.04 13.41
N ASP A 61 -11.31 -37.85 12.23
CA ASP A 61 -11.50 -38.71 11.08
C ASP A 61 -10.77 -40.05 11.25
N GLN A 62 -11.52 -41.14 11.35
CA GLN A 62 -10.98 -42.49 11.48
C GLN A 62 -10.20 -42.95 10.23
N ASN A 63 -10.38 -42.27 9.10
CA ASN A 63 -9.65 -42.57 7.85
C ASN A 63 -8.35 -41.76 7.71
N LEU A 64 -8.01 -40.89 8.68
CA LEU A 64 -6.77 -40.14 8.64
C LEU A 64 -5.56 -41.10 8.67
N ASN A 65 -4.83 -41.13 7.57
CA ASN A 65 -3.60 -41.92 7.40
C ASN A 65 -2.40 -41.07 6.97
N HIS A 66 -1.25 -41.74 6.88
CA HIS A 66 0.04 -41.17 6.46
C HIS A 66 0.52 -41.75 5.13
N ASP A 67 -0.40 -42.18 4.28
CA ASP A 67 -0.05 -42.76 2.98
C ASP A 67 0.63 -41.74 2.07
N ILE A 68 1.45 -42.25 1.15
CA ILE A 68 2.18 -41.44 0.18
C ILE A 68 1.17 -40.65 -0.66
N THR A 69 1.37 -39.35 -0.73
CA THR A 69 0.54 -38.45 -1.54
C THR A 69 0.83 -38.66 -3.03
N PRO A 70 -0.16 -38.54 -3.95
CA PRO A 70 0.10 -38.61 -5.39
C PRO A 70 1.22 -37.64 -5.81
N GLN A 71 1.95 -37.98 -6.88
CA GLN A 71 3.10 -37.16 -7.32
C GLN A 71 2.74 -35.71 -7.64
N MET A 72 1.53 -35.46 -8.14
CA MET A 72 1.02 -34.10 -8.39
C MET A 72 0.54 -33.39 -7.12
N GLY A 73 0.52 -34.07 -5.98
CA GLY A 73 0.01 -33.57 -4.71
C GLY A 73 -1.35 -34.12 -4.30
N HIS A 74 -1.80 -33.69 -3.13
CA HIS A 74 -3.12 -34.03 -2.61
C HIS A 74 -4.20 -33.40 -3.49
N PRO A 75 -5.12 -34.18 -4.09
CA PRO A 75 -6.07 -33.65 -5.08
C PRO A 75 -6.91 -32.49 -4.57
N ASP A 76 -7.41 -32.59 -3.33
CA ASP A 76 -8.22 -31.52 -2.74
C ASP A 76 -7.44 -30.23 -2.52
N LEU A 77 -6.18 -30.31 -2.05
CA LEU A 77 -5.32 -29.15 -1.91
C LEU A 77 -5.12 -28.48 -3.27
N VAL A 78 -4.74 -29.26 -4.28
CA VAL A 78 -4.47 -28.73 -5.63
C VAL A 78 -5.71 -28.05 -6.21
N SER A 79 -6.89 -28.61 -5.97
CA SER A 79 -8.18 -28.04 -6.38
C SER A 79 -8.46 -26.70 -5.68
N VAL A 80 -8.44 -26.66 -4.35
CA VAL A 80 -8.75 -25.43 -3.60
C VAL A 80 -7.69 -24.34 -3.80
N ALA A 81 -6.42 -24.72 -3.94
CA ALA A 81 -5.31 -23.81 -4.24
C ALA A 81 -5.54 -23.07 -5.57
N ARG A 82 -5.94 -23.82 -6.61
CA ARG A 82 -6.31 -23.26 -7.91
C ARG A 82 -7.50 -22.30 -7.77
N GLN A 83 -8.53 -22.65 -7.00
CA GLN A 83 -9.69 -21.78 -6.78
C GLN A 83 -9.31 -20.46 -6.09
N ILE A 84 -8.43 -20.50 -5.08
CA ILE A 84 -7.95 -19.31 -4.36
C ILE A 84 -7.28 -18.32 -5.33
N ILE A 85 -6.43 -18.81 -6.24
CA ILE A 85 -5.70 -17.94 -7.17
C ILE A 85 -6.61 -17.47 -8.31
N PHE A 86 -7.30 -18.39 -8.99
CA PHE A 86 -7.92 -18.13 -10.29
C PHE A 86 -9.45 -17.93 -10.25
N LYS A 87 -10.15 -18.34 -9.18
CA LYS A 87 -11.61 -18.47 -9.17
C LYS A 87 -12.13 -19.24 -10.41
N ASP A 88 -13.34 -18.91 -10.88
CA ASP A 88 -14.00 -19.46 -12.06
C ASP A 88 -13.59 -18.76 -13.37
N THR A 89 -12.49 -17.99 -13.38
CA THR A 89 -12.23 -17.03 -14.46
C THR A 89 -11.81 -17.64 -15.81
N MET A 90 -11.67 -18.97 -15.97
CA MET A 90 -10.74 -19.57 -16.94
C MET A 90 -11.29 -20.67 -17.87
N ASP A 91 -12.52 -20.53 -18.39
CA ASP A 91 -13.15 -21.57 -19.25
C ASP A 91 -12.35 -21.96 -20.52
N SER A 92 -11.37 -21.18 -20.97
CA SER A 92 -10.61 -21.42 -22.22
C SER A 92 -9.13 -21.80 -22.06
N ARG A 93 -8.53 -21.72 -20.86
CA ARG A 93 -7.09 -21.96 -20.62
C ARG A 93 -6.83 -23.28 -19.89
N ALA A 94 -5.63 -23.86 -20.08
CA ALA A 94 -5.22 -25.09 -19.40
C ALA A 94 -4.18 -24.84 -18.30
N ILE A 95 -4.48 -25.24 -17.06
CA ILE A 95 -3.63 -25.01 -15.88
C ILE A 95 -3.11 -26.33 -15.32
N THR A 96 -1.80 -26.53 -15.38
CA THR A 96 -1.11 -27.62 -14.66
C THR A 96 -0.78 -27.15 -13.25
N SER A 97 -1.25 -27.86 -12.23
CA SER A 97 -1.02 -27.51 -10.83
C SER A 97 -0.36 -28.68 -10.11
N MET A 98 0.68 -28.42 -9.32
CA MET A 98 1.36 -29.44 -8.51
C MET A 98 1.64 -28.94 -7.10
N GLN A 99 1.33 -29.75 -6.09
CA GLN A 99 1.73 -29.44 -4.72
C GLN A 99 3.25 -29.45 -4.57
N THR A 100 3.78 -28.46 -3.85
CA THR A 100 5.22 -28.28 -3.63
C THR A 100 5.56 -28.09 -2.16
N ILE A 101 6.86 -28.07 -1.86
CA ILE A 101 7.42 -27.68 -0.55
C ILE A 101 7.30 -26.15 -0.37
N SER A 102 6.07 -25.70 -0.16
CA SER A 102 5.70 -24.29 -0.07
C SER A 102 6.09 -23.46 -1.30
N GLY A 103 6.13 -22.13 -1.14
CA GLY A 103 6.52 -21.19 -2.19
C GLY A 103 7.99 -21.34 -2.63
N THR A 104 8.89 -21.70 -1.71
CA THR A 104 10.30 -21.99 -2.05
C THR A 104 10.40 -23.17 -3.03
N GLY A 105 9.70 -24.27 -2.73
CA GLY A 105 9.63 -25.41 -3.63
C GLY A 105 8.94 -25.07 -4.95
N ALA A 106 7.88 -24.25 -4.92
CA ALA A 106 7.22 -23.82 -6.15
C ALA A 106 8.16 -23.00 -7.06
N ASN A 107 8.86 -22.00 -6.51
CA ASN A 107 9.86 -21.24 -7.24
C ASN A 107 10.98 -22.13 -7.79
N HIS A 108 11.49 -23.09 -7.01
CA HIS A 108 12.52 -24.03 -7.45
C HIS A 108 12.05 -24.90 -8.62
N PHE A 109 10.87 -25.51 -8.50
CA PHE A 109 10.32 -26.36 -9.56
C PHE A 109 10.02 -25.57 -10.83
N ILE A 110 9.52 -24.34 -10.70
CA ILE A 110 9.31 -23.46 -11.85
C ILE A 110 10.66 -23.11 -12.50
N ALA A 111 11.66 -22.69 -11.72
CA ALA A 111 12.99 -22.39 -12.25
C ALA A 111 13.64 -23.61 -12.94
N ARG A 112 13.54 -24.80 -12.34
CA ARG A 112 14.03 -26.07 -12.92
C ARG A 112 13.29 -26.39 -14.23
N LEU A 113 11.97 -26.35 -14.22
CA LEU A 113 11.14 -26.59 -15.41
C LEU A 113 11.53 -25.64 -16.56
N LEU A 114 11.64 -24.33 -16.28
CA LEU A 114 11.97 -23.35 -17.31
C LEU A 114 13.42 -23.50 -17.79
N SER A 115 14.35 -23.80 -16.89
CA SER A 115 15.74 -24.14 -17.26
C SER A 115 15.82 -25.35 -18.19
N ASP A 116 14.99 -26.38 -17.96
CA ASP A 116 15.04 -27.63 -18.72
C ASP A 116 14.26 -27.57 -20.04
N VAL A 117 13.26 -26.69 -20.14
CA VAL A 117 12.30 -26.68 -21.26
C VAL A 117 12.37 -25.41 -22.12
N LEU A 118 12.52 -24.23 -21.49
CA LEU A 118 12.51 -22.95 -22.20
C LEU A 118 13.90 -22.35 -22.39
N HIS A 119 14.88 -22.76 -21.57
CA HIS A 119 16.28 -22.30 -21.62
C HIS A 119 16.39 -20.76 -21.69
N PRO A 120 15.75 -20.01 -20.77
CA PRO A 120 15.78 -18.56 -20.81
C PRO A 120 17.22 -18.06 -20.69
N LYS A 121 17.54 -17.01 -21.44
CA LYS A 121 18.88 -16.39 -21.37
C LYS A 121 19.06 -15.70 -20.02
N SER A 122 18.05 -14.96 -19.59
CA SER A 122 18.07 -14.25 -18.32
C SER A 122 16.78 -14.40 -17.52
N VAL A 123 16.93 -14.22 -16.21
CA VAL A 123 15.84 -14.03 -15.25
C VAL A 123 15.90 -12.62 -14.67
N TRP A 124 14.78 -11.93 -14.71
CA TRP A 124 14.59 -10.59 -14.18
C TRP A 124 14.00 -10.64 -12.77
N LEU A 125 14.70 -10.04 -11.81
CA LEU A 125 14.29 -9.90 -10.40
C LEU A 125 14.10 -8.40 -10.07
N SER A 126 13.21 -8.06 -9.13
CA SER A 126 13.10 -6.67 -8.66
C SER A 126 14.35 -6.25 -7.89
N ASP A 127 14.69 -4.96 -7.96
CA ASP A 127 15.68 -4.32 -7.10
C ASP A 127 15.00 -3.45 -6.03
N PRO A 128 14.96 -3.88 -4.74
CA PRO A 128 15.41 -5.17 -4.23
C PRO A 128 14.35 -6.28 -4.43
N SER A 129 14.71 -7.52 -4.10
CA SER A 129 13.82 -8.70 -4.13
C SER A 129 14.09 -9.60 -2.92
N TRP A 130 13.21 -10.57 -2.65
CA TRP A 130 13.48 -11.61 -1.65
C TRP A 130 14.82 -12.30 -1.96
N GLU A 131 15.73 -12.27 -0.98
CA GLU A 131 17.14 -12.70 -1.12
C GLU A 131 17.27 -14.08 -1.78
N ASN A 132 16.34 -14.99 -1.47
CA ASN A 132 16.42 -16.37 -1.92
C ASN A 132 16.02 -16.56 -3.40
N HIS A 133 15.36 -15.60 -4.06
CA HIS A 133 15.09 -15.70 -5.51
C HIS A 133 16.39 -15.89 -6.29
N ALA A 134 17.39 -15.06 -6.03
CA ALA A 134 18.70 -15.14 -6.67
C ALA A 134 19.42 -16.47 -6.37
N LYS A 135 19.30 -16.98 -5.13
CA LYS A 135 19.89 -18.25 -4.69
C LYS A 135 19.26 -19.44 -5.42
N ILE A 136 17.93 -19.47 -5.53
CA ILE A 136 17.20 -20.54 -6.24
C ILE A 136 17.64 -20.61 -7.69
N TRP A 137 17.61 -19.49 -8.42
CA TRP A 137 17.98 -19.48 -9.84
C TRP A 137 19.44 -19.88 -10.06
N ARG A 138 20.36 -19.37 -9.24
CA ARG A 138 21.79 -19.77 -9.30
C ARG A 138 21.99 -21.27 -9.02
N HIS A 139 21.25 -21.81 -8.05
CA HIS A 139 21.34 -23.22 -7.68
C HIS A 139 20.78 -24.14 -8.78
N VAL A 140 19.66 -23.76 -9.40
CA VAL A 140 19.06 -24.52 -10.49
C VAL A 140 19.96 -24.54 -11.71
N ASN A 141 20.40 -23.37 -12.17
CA ASN A 141 21.25 -23.23 -13.34
C ASN A 141 22.05 -21.93 -13.29
N PRO A 142 23.36 -21.97 -12.94
CA PRO A 142 24.19 -20.78 -12.84
C PRO A 142 24.52 -20.13 -14.21
N ALA A 143 24.17 -20.77 -15.33
CA ALA A 143 24.37 -20.20 -16.67
C ALA A 143 23.26 -19.21 -17.08
N ILE A 144 22.12 -19.19 -16.37
CA ILE A 144 21.05 -18.22 -16.61
C ILE A 144 21.47 -16.89 -15.97
N GLU A 145 21.55 -15.84 -16.78
CA GLU A 145 21.96 -14.50 -16.33
C GLU A 145 20.91 -13.91 -15.38
N GLN A 146 21.33 -13.43 -14.20
CA GLN A 146 20.43 -12.73 -13.28
C GLN A 146 20.50 -11.24 -13.56
N ARG A 147 19.36 -10.66 -13.94
CA ARG A 147 19.21 -9.23 -14.21
C ARG A 147 18.21 -8.63 -13.22
N PHE A 148 18.35 -7.35 -12.96
CA PHE A 148 17.51 -6.65 -12.00
C PHE A 148 16.79 -5.49 -12.68
N TYR A 149 15.49 -5.36 -12.44
CA TYR A 149 14.71 -4.21 -12.85
C TYR A 149 14.52 -3.25 -11.66
N PRO A 150 14.63 -1.92 -11.88
CA PRO A 150 14.32 -0.94 -10.84
C PRO A 150 12.92 -1.17 -10.30
N TYR A 151 12.76 -1.12 -8.97
CA TYR A 151 11.47 -1.30 -8.32
C TYR A 151 11.28 -0.30 -7.18
N TYR A 152 12.29 -0.17 -6.31
CA TYR A 152 12.30 0.75 -5.18
C TYR A 152 13.26 1.92 -5.43
N ASP A 153 12.79 3.15 -5.25
CA ASP A 153 13.65 4.32 -5.21
C ASP A 153 14.18 4.51 -3.78
N TYR A 154 15.48 4.31 -3.60
CA TYR A 154 16.16 4.41 -2.31
C TYR A 154 16.26 5.84 -1.76
N GLN A 155 16.07 6.87 -2.60
CA GLN A 155 16.08 8.26 -2.17
C GLN A 155 14.70 8.70 -1.66
N THR A 156 13.64 8.34 -2.39
CA THR A 156 12.27 8.77 -2.08
C THR A 156 11.50 7.75 -1.23
N SER A 157 11.97 6.51 -1.15
CA SER A 157 11.26 5.37 -0.54
C SER A 157 9.91 5.05 -1.19
N THR A 158 9.81 5.24 -2.51
CA THR A 158 8.60 4.96 -3.30
C THR A 158 8.86 3.90 -4.38
N LEU A 159 7.79 3.49 -5.07
CA LEU A 159 7.91 2.66 -6.28
C LEU A 159 8.40 3.50 -7.46
N ASP A 160 9.18 2.87 -8.35
CA ASP A 160 9.66 3.48 -9.59
C ASP A 160 9.23 2.65 -10.81
N ILE A 161 7.91 2.59 -11.03
CA ILE A 161 7.30 1.81 -12.12
C ILE A 161 7.69 2.37 -13.49
N GLY A 162 7.87 3.69 -13.61
CA GLY A 162 8.34 4.32 -14.84
C GLY A 162 9.70 3.76 -15.29
N ARG A 163 10.66 3.63 -14.36
CA ARG A 163 11.94 2.98 -14.66
C ARG A 163 11.83 1.47 -14.79
N THR A 164 10.95 0.79 -14.05
CA THR A 164 10.67 -0.65 -14.26
C THR A 164 10.31 -0.91 -15.72
N VAL A 165 9.28 -0.22 -16.22
CA VAL A 165 8.69 -0.41 -17.55
C VAL A 165 9.68 -0.03 -18.65
N SER A 166 10.35 1.12 -18.55
CA SER A 166 11.35 1.54 -19.54
C SER A 166 12.56 0.61 -19.59
N THR A 167 13.09 0.20 -18.44
CA THR A 167 14.24 -0.74 -18.37
C THR A 167 13.89 -2.07 -19.01
N LEU A 168 12.73 -2.65 -18.69
CA LEU A 168 12.29 -3.90 -19.29
C LEU A 168 12.07 -3.75 -20.80
N ARG A 169 11.48 -2.64 -21.25
CA ARG A 169 11.30 -2.37 -22.69
C ARG A 169 12.61 -2.21 -23.46
N GLU A 170 13.62 -1.64 -22.85
CA GLU A 170 14.91 -1.39 -23.51
C GLU A 170 15.82 -2.61 -23.48
N GLN A 171 15.77 -3.39 -22.40
CA GLN A 171 16.83 -4.34 -22.07
C GLN A 171 16.38 -5.80 -22.04
N ALA A 172 15.11 -6.09 -21.79
CA ALA A 172 14.62 -7.47 -21.76
C ALA A 172 14.53 -8.03 -23.19
N SER A 173 14.84 -9.31 -23.31
CA SER A 173 14.84 -10.04 -24.58
C SER A 173 13.72 -11.06 -24.62
N LYS A 174 13.25 -11.37 -25.83
CA LYS A 174 12.28 -12.44 -26.06
C LYS A 174 12.69 -13.74 -25.37
N GLY A 175 11.75 -14.33 -24.63
CA GLY A 175 11.96 -15.57 -23.89
C GLY A 175 12.70 -15.44 -22.57
N ASP A 176 13.08 -14.23 -22.14
CA ASP A 176 13.51 -14.00 -20.77
C ASP A 176 12.36 -14.29 -19.79
N THR A 177 12.71 -14.70 -18.57
CA THR A 177 11.75 -14.88 -17.48
C THR A 177 11.76 -13.67 -16.55
N ILE A 178 10.63 -13.37 -15.92
CA ILE A 178 10.53 -12.29 -14.93
C ILE A 178 9.81 -12.79 -13.68
N VAL A 179 10.41 -12.57 -12.50
CA VAL A 179 9.79 -12.87 -11.21
C VAL A 179 9.06 -11.63 -10.71
N LEU A 180 7.77 -11.77 -10.47
CA LEU A 180 6.85 -10.73 -10.02
C LEU A 180 6.26 -11.17 -8.67
N GLN A 181 6.27 -10.30 -7.67
CA GLN A 181 5.60 -10.61 -6.40
C GLN A 181 4.15 -10.13 -6.47
N ALA A 182 3.19 -11.03 -6.26
CA ALA A 182 1.78 -10.77 -6.57
C ALA A 182 1.16 -9.66 -5.70
N CYS A 183 1.61 -9.57 -4.44
CA CYS A 183 1.24 -8.56 -3.45
C CYS A 183 2.18 -8.64 -2.23
N ALA A 184 2.15 -7.62 -1.38
CA ALA A 184 2.99 -7.42 -0.22
C ALA A 184 4.47 -7.72 -0.52
N HIS A 185 5.04 -6.98 -1.48
CA HIS A 185 6.41 -7.17 -1.95
C HIS A 185 7.42 -7.31 -0.80
N ASN A 186 8.21 -8.38 -0.85
CA ASN A 186 9.31 -8.62 0.07
C ASN A 186 10.63 -8.25 -0.63
N PRO A 187 11.40 -7.27 -0.12
CA PRO A 187 11.36 -6.75 1.26
C PRO A 187 10.66 -5.40 1.45
N THR A 188 10.21 -4.72 0.40
CA THR A 188 9.87 -3.27 0.48
C THR A 188 8.52 -3.00 1.15
N GLY A 189 7.56 -3.91 1.00
CA GLY A 189 6.17 -3.73 1.39
C GLY A 189 5.39 -2.74 0.50
N LEU A 190 5.94 -2.33 -0.64
CA LEU A 190 5.28 -1.47 -1.62
C LEU A 190 4.79 -2.32 -2.79
N ASP A 191 3.54 -2.12 -3.23
CA ASP A 191 2.93 -2.89 -4.32
C ASP A 191 2.49 -1.97 -5.48
N PRO A 192 2.62 -2.40 -6.75
CA PRO A 192 2.15 -1.63 -7.89
C PRO A 192 0.62 -1.45 -7.84
N SER A 193 0.15 -0.31 -8.33
CA SER A 193 -1.28 -0.10 -8.55
C SER A 193 -1.80 -0.97 -9.70
N ARG A 194 -3.11 -0.99 -9.93
CA ARG A 194 -3.70 -1.75 -11.05
C ARG A 194 -3.20 -1.26 -12.40
N ASP A 195 -3.11 0.05 -12.58
CA ASP A 195 -2.57 0.68 -13.80
C ASP A 195 -1.09 0.33 -14.01
N ASP A 196 -0.32 0.25 -12.91
CA ASP A 196 1.08 -0.17 -12.97
C ASP A 196 1.21 -1.64 -13.40
N TRP A 197 0.35 -2.51 -12.87
CA TRP A 197 0.28 -3.91 -13.26
C TRP A 197 -0.14 -4.09 -14.72
N GLU A 198 -1.05 -3.27 -15.22
CA GLU A 198 -1.42 -3.18 -16.64
C GLU A 198 -0.19 -2.85 -17.48
N ALA A 199 0.56 -1.81 -17.11
CA ALA A 199 1.78 -1.44 -17.82
C ALA A 199 2.86 -2.55 -17.78
N ILE A 200 3.01 -3.25 -16.65
CA ILE A 200 3.91 -4.40 -16.54
C ILE A 200 3.44 -5.56 -17.45
N ALA A 201 2.13 -5.82 -17.52
CA ALA A 201 1.56 -6.85 -18.38
C ALA A 201 1.80 -6.54 -19.86
N GLU A 202 1.59 -5.29 -20.28
CA GLU A 202 1.86 -4.81 -21.64
C GLU A 202 3.32 -5.05 -22.03
N VAL A 203 4.28 -4.75 -21.14
CA VAL A 203 5.70 -5.00 -21.42
C VAL A 203 6.01 -6.48 -21.52
N CYS A 204 5.42 -7.30 -20.65
CA CYS A 204 5.59 -8.76 -20.71
C CYS A 204 5.07 -9.33 -22.03
N GLU A 205 3.93 -8.82 -22.53
CA GLU A 205 3.39 -9.17 -23.85
C GLU A 205 4.31 -8.70 -24.98
N GLU A 206 4.65 -7.41 -25.01
CA GLU A 206 5.48 -6.78 -26.04
C GLU A 206 6.82 -7.48 -26.22
N LYS A 207 7.45 -7.87 -25.11
CA LYS A 207 8.74 -8.54 -25.09
C LYS A 207 8.66 -10.05 -25.10
N GLU A 208 7.46 -10.64 -25.15
CA GLU A 208 7.25 -12.09 -25.07
C GLU A 208 8.03 -12.71 -23.89
N LEU A 209 7.92 -12.07 -22.73
CA LEU A 209 8.51 -12.57 -21.48
C LEU A 209 7.66 -13.70 -20.92
N PHE A 210 8.27 -14.54 -20.07
CA PHE A 210 7.55 -15.54 -19.28
C PHE A 210 7.46 -15.08 -17.81
N PRO A 211 6.29 -14.58 -17.35
CA PRO A 211 6.11 -14.14 -15.97
C PRO A 211 6.02 -15.31 -14.98
N ILE A 212 6.55 -15.08 -13.78
CA ILE A 212 6.46 -15.98 -12.63
C ILE A 212 5.96 -15.16 -11.46
N PHE A 213 4.72 -15.41 -11.02
CA PHE A 213 4.16 -14.76 -9.85
C PHE A 213 4.55 -15.52 -8.57
N ASP A 214 5.33 -14.91 -7.69
CA ASP A 214 5.44 -15.36 -6.30
C ASP A 214 4.27 -14.81 -5.48
N SER A 215 3.40 -15.70 -5.03
CA SER A 215 2.20 -15.40 -4.25
C SER A 215 2.32 -16.02 -2.85
N ALA A 216 3.16 -15.41 -2.01
CA ALA A 216 3.40 -15.86 -0.65
C ALA A 216 2.54 -15.17 0.43
N TYR A 217 1.94 -14.02 0.11
CA TYR A 217 1.30 -13.12 1.08
C TYR A 217 -0.17 -12.81 0.76
N GLN A 218 -0.81 -13.52 -0.16
CA GLN A 218 -2.22 -13.31 -0.52
C GLN A 218 -3.12 -13.30 0.72
N GLY A 219 -3.81 -12.17 0.95
CA GLY A 219 -4.63 -11.86 2.12
C GLY A 219 -3.97 -10.90 3.13
N PHE A 220 -2.67 -10.59 3.00
CA PHE A 220 -1.95 -9.68 3.90
C PHE A 220 -1.86 -8.24 3.41
N ALA A 221 -1.95 -7.99 2.10
CA ALA A 221 -1.77 -6.64 1.57
C ALA A 221 -3.03 -5.80 1.84
N THR A 222 -4.18 -6.27 1.35
CA THR A 222 -5.48 -5.60 1.53
C THR A 222 -6.32 -6.14 2.69
N GLY A 223 -5.99 -7.32 3.22
CA GLY A 223 -6.85 -8.08 4.13
C GLY A 223 -7.85 -8.99 3.40
N ASP A 224 -7.89 -8.96 2.07
CA ASP A 224 -8.78 -9.74 1.23
C ASP A 224 -7.96 -10.52 0.20
N ALA A 225 -8.03 -11.85 0.28
CA ALA A 225 -7.29 -12.74 -0.61
C ALA A 225 -7.69 -12.57 -2.09
N ASP A 226 -8.92 -12.13 -2.37
CA ASP A 226 -9.38 -11.93 -3.75
C ASP A 226 -8.85 -10.68 -4.38
N ASN A 227 -8.79 -9.58 -3.62
CA ASN A 227 -8.15 -8.35 -4.06
C ASN A 227 -6.65 -8.57 -4.28
N ASP A 228 -6.00 -9.31 -3.37
CA ASP A 228 -4.57 -9.60 -3.44
C ASP A 228 -4.17 -10.54 -4.60
N ALA A 229 -5.13 -11.22 -5.24
CA ALA A 229 -4.88 -12.05 -6.43
C ALA A 229 -5.17 -11.32 -7.76
N TRP A 230 -5.53 -10.03 -7.72
CA TRP A 230 -5.97 -9.30 -8.90
C TRP A 230 -4.93 -9.30 -10.03
N ALA A 231 -3.65 -9.06 -9.73
CA ALA A 231 -2.58 -9.01 -10.74
C ALA A 231 -2.46 -10.35 -11.51
N ILE A 232 -2.52 -11.48 -10.80
CA ILE A 232 -2.48 -12.80 -11.43
C ILE A 232 -3.68 -13.01 -12.34
N ARG A 233 -4.88 -12.67 -11.86
CA ARG A 233 -6.15 -12.80 -12.61
C ARG A 233 -6.23 -11.82 -13.78
N HIS A 234 -5.54 -10.70 -13.70
CA HIS A 234 -5.41 -9.78 -14.81
C HIS A 234 -4.59 -10.43 -15.94
N PHE A 235 -3.42 -11.00 -15.63
CA PHE A 235 -2.57 -11.69 -16.60
C PHE A 235 -3.23 -12.90 -17.28
N THR A 236 -4.26 -13.48 -16.66
CA THR A 236 -5.01 -14.56 -17.32
C THR A 236 -5.89 -14.09 -18.46
N THR A 237 -6.42 -12.87 -18.42
CA THR A 237 -7.28 -12.32 -19.49
C THR A 237 -6.52 -11.41 -20.44
N GLN A 238 -5.36 -10.88 -20.03
CA GLN A 238 -4.51 -10.05 -20.87
C GLN A 238 -4.12 -10.71 -22.20
N ALA A 239 -3.91 -9.87 -23.21
CA ALA A 239 -3.54 -10.29 -24.56
C ALA A 239 -4.50 -11.32 -25.19
N ASN A 240 -5.80 -11.23 -24.90
CA ASN A 240 -6.80 -12.26 -25.27
C ASN A 240 -6.40 -13.68 -24.84
N GLY A 241 -5.70 -13.81 -23.72
CA GLY A 241 -5.25 -15.10 -23.23
C GLY A 241 -3.85 -15.54 -23.73
N ALA A 242 -3.07 -14.67 -24.37
CA ALA A 242 -1.84 -15.08 -25.06
C ALA A 242 -0.65 -15.33 -24.12
N ILE A 243 -0.53 -14.59 -23.01
CA ILE A 243 0.62 -14.70 -22.09
C ILE A 243 0.55 -16.01 -21.31
N GLU A 244 1.55 -16.89 -21.47
CA GLU A 244 1.77 -18.05 -20.60
C GLU A 244 2.63 -17.63 -19.40
N PHE A 245 2.30 -18.13 -18.21
CA PHE A 245 3.00 -17.74 -16.98
C PHE A 245 2.89 -18.82 -15.92
N ALA A 246 3.68 -18.69 -14.85
CA ALA A 246 3.64 -19.56 -13.69
C ALA A 246 3.29 -18.79 -12.40
N VAL A 247 2.79 -19.51 -11.41
CA VAL A 247 2.50 -18.99 -10.07
C VAL A 247 3.12 -19.91 -9.02
N ALA A 248 3.95 -19.36 -8.14
CA ALA A 248 4.47 -19.99 -6.94
C ALA A 248 3.61 -19.59 -5.74
N GLN A 249 2.64 -20.43 -5.36
CA GLN A 249 1.74 -20.15 -4.24
C GLN A 249 2.28 -20.76 -2.93
N SER A 250 2.31 -19.96 -1.85
CA SER A 250 2.65 -20.43 -0.50
C SER A 250 1.46 -20.30 0.44
N PHE A 251 1.30 -21.29 1.33
CA PHE A 251 0.38 -21.21 2.46
C PHE A 251 1.07 -20.99 3.81
N SER A 252 2.37 -20.65 3.80
CA SER A 252 3.13 -20.46 5.04
C SER A 252 2.63 -19.27 5.87
N LYS A 253 2.23 -18.18 5.22
CA LYS A 253 1.85 -16.94 5.92
C LYS A 253 0.34 -16.85 6.13
N ASN A 254 -0.44 -16.92 5.06
CA ASN A 254 -1.91 -16.75 5.08
C ASN A 254 -2.66 -17.87 5.81
N PHE A 255 -2.10 -19.07 5.95
CA PHE A 255 -2.62 -20.10 6.87
C PHE A 255 -1.76 -20.27 8.13
N GLY A 256 -0.67 -19.52 8.29
CA GLY A 256 0.26 -19.72 9.40
C GLY A 256 0.97 -21.08 9.40
N LEU A 257 0.98 -21.81 8.27
CA LEU A 257 1.55 -23.16 8.13
C LEU A 257 3.04 -23.11 7.72
N TYR A 258 3.84 -22.31 8.45
CA TYR A 258 5.25 -22.08 8.15
C TYR A 258 6.06 -23.38 8.07
N GLY A 259 5.96 -24.21 9.11
CA GLY A 259 6.73 -25.46 9.25
C GLY A 259 6.18 -26.65 8.46
N GLU A 260 4.90 -26.63 8.11
CA GLU A 260 4.24 -27.73 7.35
C GLU A 260 4.60 -27.73 5.86
N ARG A 261 5.21 -26.64 5.39
CA ARG A 261 5.73 -26.48 4.02
C ARG A 261 4.68 -26.71 2.93
N VAL A 262 3.47 -26.17 3.12
CA VAL A 262 2.37 -26.30 2.15
C VAL A 262 2.47 -25.20 1.09
N GLY A 263 2.35 -25.59 -0.18
CA GLY A 263 2.29 -24.70 -1.34
C GLY A 263 1.94 -25.47 -2.61
N VAL A 264 1.68 -24.73 -3.67
CA VAL A 264 1.30 -25.27 -4.98
C VAL A 264 1.95 -24.40 -6.05
N LEU A 265 2.51 -25.03 -7.09
CA LEU A 265 2.86 -24.33 -8.32
C LEU A 265 1.71 -24.44 -9.30
N HIS A 266 1.52 -23.41 -10.12
CA HIS A 266 0.59 -23.40 -11.25
C HIS A 266 1.34 -22.97 -12.51
N VAL A 267 1.09 -23.63 -13.64
CA VAL A 267 1.56 -23.20 -14.96
C VAL A 267 0.34 -23.04 -15.85
N VAL A 268 0.13 -21.83 -16.34
CA VAL A 268 -0.96 -21.46 -17.24
C VAL A 268 -0.46 -21.56 -18.67
N THR A 269 -1.08 -22.45 -19.44
CA THR A 269 -0.74 -22.70 -20.85
C THR A 269 -1.90 -22.39 -21.78
N ARG A 270 -1.58 -22.17 -23.05
CA ARG A 270 -2.56 -21.88 -24.11
C ARG A 270 -3.44 -23.07 -24.47
N ASN A 271 -2.97 -24.30 -24.25
CA ASN A 271 -3.70 -25.50 -24.66
C ASN A 271 -3.41 -26.70 -23.76
N ARG A 272 -4.36 -27.65 -23.75
CA ARG A 272 -4.31 -28.85 -22.92
C ARG A 272 -3.17 -29.80 -23.27
N ALA A 273 -2.72 -29.83 -24.53
CA ALA A 273 -1.62 -30.71 -24.94
C ALA A 273 -0.29 -30.28 -24.32
N SER A 274 -0.01 -28.97 -24.25
CA SER A 274 1.13 -28.42 -23.51
C SER A 274 1.01 -28.74 -22.02
N ALA A 275 -0.16 -28.52 -21.41
CA ALA A 275 -0.39 -28.83 -20.00
C ALA A 275 -0.08 -30.29 -19.63
N THR A 276 -0.49 -31.25 -20.48
CA THR A 276 -0.20 -32.69 -20.27
C THR A 276 1.29 -33.00 -20.33
N LYS A 277 2.04 -32.40 -21.27
CA LYS A 277 3.49 -32.58 -21.35
C LYS A 277 4.20 -32.01 -20.12
N LEU A 278 3.77 -30.83 -19.64
CA LEU A 278 4.30 -30.22 -18.43
C LEU A 278 4.05 -31.11 -17.20
N GLU A 279 2.88 -31.72 -17.08
CA GLU A 279 2.57 -32.65 -16.00
C GLU A 279 3.57 -33.83 -15.95
N SER A 280 3.91 -34.42 -17.10
CA SER A 280 4.90 -35.50 -17.18
C SER A 280 6.30 -35.05 -16.74
N ILE A 281 6.73 -33.85 -17.14
CA ILE A 281 8.04 -33.31 -16.76
C ILE A 281 8.09 -33.02 -15.25
N LEU A 282 7.05 -32.38 -14.71
CA LEU A 282 6.93 -32.07 -13.29
C LEU A 282 6.94 -33.33 -12.42
N LYS A 283 6.25 -34.41 -12.84
CA LYS A 283 6.31 -35.72 -12.16
C LYS A 283 7.73 -36.29 -12.14
N THR A 284 8.47 -36.15 -13.23
CA THR A 284 9.88 -36.62 -13.32
C THR A 284 10.77 -35.83 -12.35
N ILE A 285 10.68 -34.50 -12.35
CA ILE A 285 11.43 -33.65 -11.41
C ILE A 285 11.04 -34.00 -9.96
N ALA A 286 9.74 -34.10 -9.67
CA ALA A 286 9.25 -34.40 -8.33
C ALA A 286 9.74 -35.76 -7.85
N ARG A 287 9.72 -36.78 -8.72
CA ARG A 287 10.22 -38.11 -8.40
C ARG A 287 11.70 -38.11 -8.03
N ALA A 288 12.51 -37.32 -8.73
CA ALA A 288 13.95 -37.24 -8.51
C ALA A 288 14.31 -36.45 -7.23
N GLU A 289 13.57 -35.39 -6.91
CA GLU A 289 13.96 -34.47 -5.83
C GLU A 289 13.32 -34.83 -4.48
N ILE A 290 12.01 -35.10 -4.46
CA ILE A 290 11.23 -35.24 -3.20
C ILE A 290 10.31 -36.45 -3.18
N THR A 291 10.20 -37.21 -4.28
CA THR A 291 9.20 -38.25 -4.53
C THR A 291 7.74 -37.76 -4.52
N SER A 292 7.28 -37.18 -3.41
CA SER A 292 5.93 -36.66 -3.20
C SER A 292 5.94 -35.59 -2.11
N SER A 293 5.01 -34.63 -2.18
CA SER A 293 4.89 -33.55 -1.20
C SER A 293 4.21 -33.99 0.13
N PRO A 294 4.47 -33.33 1.28
CA PRO A 294 3.89 -33.68 2.58
C PRO A 294 2.35 -33.59 2.63
N GLY A 295 1.69 -34.60 3.20
CA GLY A 295 0.23 -34.71 3.17
C GLY A 295 -0.53 -33.95 4.27
N PHE A 296 0.02 -33.81 5.48
CA PHE A 296 -0.77 -33.33 6.63
C PHE A 296 -1.23 -31.87 6.49
N GLY A 297 -0.31 -30.93 6.25
CA GLY A 297 -0.67 -29.54 6.01
C GLY A 297 -1.55 -29.35 4.77
N ALA A 298 -1.43 -30.22 3.76
CA ALA A 298 -2.30 -30.21 2.58
C ALA A 298 -3.76 -30.51 2.95
N LYS A 299 -3.98 -31.54 3.78
CA LYS A 299 -5.29 -31.89 4.32
C LYS A 299 -5.87 -30.74 5.15
N VAL A 300 -5.07 -30.07 5.98
CA VAL A 300 -5.53 -28.90 6.78
C VAL A 300 -6.07 -27.79 5.89
N VAL A 301 -5.32 -27.36 4.86
CA VAL A 301 -5.78 -26.30 3.94
C VAL A 301 -7.03 -26.75 3.18
N ALA A 302 -7.05 -28.00 2.69
CA ALA A 302 -8.21 -28.55 2.00
C ALA A 302 -9.47 -28.53 2.88
N THR A 303 -9.38 -29.01 4.13
CA THR A 303 -10.48 -29.02 5.10
C THR A 303 -11.02 -27.61 5.36
N ILE A 304 -10.14 -26.62 5.55
CA ILE A 304 -10.55 -25.22 5.75
C ILE A 304 -11.33 -24.71 4.54
N MET A 305 -10.78 -24.90 3.35
CA MET A 305 -11.35 -24.31 2.15
C MET A 305 -12.62 -25.03 1.68
N GLN A 306 -12.75 -26.33 1.90
CA GLN A 306 -13.95 -27.09 1.55
C GLN A 306 -15.10 -26.89 2.54
N THR A 307 -14.81 -26.39 3.75
CA THR A 307 -15.83 -26.16 4.79
C THR A 307 -16.18 -24.67 4.87
N THR A 308 -17.42 -24.29 4.51
CA THR A 308 -17.85 -22.88 4.48
C THR A 308 -17.55 -22.13 5.79
N ALA A 309 -17.90 -22.70 6.94
CA ALA A 309 -17.67 -22.06 8.24
C ALA A 309 -16.17 -21.86 8.56
N LEU A 310 -15.31 -22.80 8.17
CA LEU A 310 -13.87 -22.67 8.37
C LEU A 310 -13.24 -21.68 7.40
N ARG A 311 -13.73 -21.62 6.16
CA ARG A 311 -13.31 -20.63 5.17
C ARG A 311 -13.65 -19.21 5.62
N GLU A 312 -14.84 -19.00 6.13
CA GLU A 312 -15.24 -17.71 6.73
C GLU A 312 -14.40 -17.37 7.96
N GLN A 313 -14.08 -18.36 8.80
CA GLN A 313 -13.17 -18.16 9.93
C GLN A 313 -11.77 -17.79 9.46
N TRP A 314 -11.26 -18.45 8.42
CA TRP A 314 -9.95 -18.13 7.84
C TRP A 314 -9.91 -16.70 7.28
N GLN A 315 -10.98 -16.24 6.63
CA GLN A 315 -11.09 -14.85 6.19
C GLN A 315 -11.03 -13.87 7.38
N ARG A 316 -11.75 -14.16 8.47
CA ARG A 316 -11.65 -13.37 9.72
C ARG A 316 -10.25 -13.42 10.34
N ASP A 317 -9.56 -14.55 10.23
CA ASP A 317 -8.19 -14.70 10.70
C ASP A 317 -7.23 -13.79 9.89
N LEU A 318 -7.39 -13.70 8.56
CA LEU A 318 -6.64 -12.77 7.71
C LEU A 318 -6.90 -11.30 8.06
N GLU A 319 -8.16 -10.93 8.27
CA GLU A 319 -8.56 -9.58 8.68
C GLU A 319 -7.94 -9.20 10.04
N THR A 320 -7.90 -10.16 10.97
CA THR A 320 -7.25 -9.98 12.28
C THR A 320 -5.75 -9.73 12.11
N MET A 321 -5.06 -10.56 11.32
CA MET A 321 -3.62 -10.43 11.11
C MET A 321 -3.25 -9.12 10.40
N SER A 322 -3.93 -8.82 9.28
CA SER A 322 -3.70 -7.59 8.51
C SER A 322 -4.11 -6.34 9.29
N GLY A 323 -5.21 -6.38 10.05
CA GLY A 323 -5.64 -5.34 10.98
C GLY A 323 -4.57 -5.00 12.03
N ARG A 324 -4.01 -6.01 12.68
CA ARG A 324 -2.93 -5.81 13.67
C ARG A 324 -1.68 -5.22 13.03
N LEU A 325 -1.29 -5.68 11.84
CA LEU A 325 -0.11 -5.15 11.14
C LEU A 325 -0.28 -3.66 10.81
N ARG A 326 -1.46 -3.24 10.34
CA ARG A 326 -1.79 -1.82 10.11
C ARG A 326 -1.71 -1.01 11.40
N ASP A 327 -2.26 -1.52 12.50
CA ASP A 327 -2.20 -0.86 13.80
C ASP A 327 -0.76 -0.72 14.33
N MET A 328 0.08 -1.74 14.15
CA MET A 328 1.49 -1.66 14.55
C MET A 328 2.28 -0.65 13.72
N ARG A 329 2.04 -0.55 12.40
CA ARG A 329 2.67 0.46 11.54
C ARG A 329 2.34 1.87 12.02
N ARG A 330 1.06 2.12 12.32
CA ARG A 330 0.61 3.39 12.91
C ARG A 330 1.26 3.67 14.26
N LYS A 331 1.24 2.71 15.20
CA LYS A 331 1.85 2.90 16.53
C LYS A 331 3.35 3.16 16.48
N LEU A 332 4.07 2.51 15.54
CA LEU A 332 5.48 2.77 15.32
C LEU A 332 5.71 4.19 14.79
N TYR A 333 4.95 4.60 13.77
CA TYR A 333 4.95 5.97 13.26
C TYR A 333 4.68 6.99 14.37
N ASP A 334 3.57 6.86 15.09
CA ASP A 334 3.22 7.74 16.21
C ASP A 334 4.34 7.78 17.27
N GLY A 335 4.97 6.63 17.53
CA GLY A 335 6.10 6.50 18.45
C GLY A 335 7.35 7.27 18.00
N LEU A 336 7.66 7.25 16.71
CA LEU A 336 8.80 7.95 16.11
C LEU A 336 8.53 9.45 15.98
N THR A 337 7.35 9.81 15.48
CA THR A 337 6.90 11.21 15.34
C THR A 337 6.86 11.92 16.70
N ARG A 338 6.30 11.28 17.75
CA ARG A 338 6.33 11.84 19.11
C ARG A 338 7.73 12.08 19.68
N ARG A 339 8.73 11.34 19.21
CA ARG A 339 10.13 11.48 19.63
C ARG A 339 10.94 12.43 18.74
N ALA A 340 10.30 13.01 17.72
CA ALA A 340 10.97 13.80 16.69
C ALA A 340 12.18 13.06 16.10
N THR A 341 12.05 11.75 15.88
CA THR A 341 13.15 10.93 15.35
C THR A 341 13.52 11.46 13.95
N PRO A 342 14.80 11.78 13.68
CA PRO A 342 15.24 12.26 12.36
C PRO A 342 14.82 11.32 11.22
N GLY A 343 14.47 11.89 10.07
CA GLY A 343 13.98 11.17 8.88
C GLY A 343 12.51 11.44 8.56
N ASN A 344 12.09 11.08 7.34
CA ASN A 344 10.68 11.15 6.94
C ASN A 344 10.00 9.80 7.23
N TRP A 345 9.11 9.79 8.22
CA TRP A 345 8.29 8.63 8.56
C TRP A 345 6.89 8.69 7.93
N GLY A 346 6.59 9.78 7.20
CA GLY A 346 5.31 10.17 6.63
C GLY A 346 4.96 9.53 5.28
N HIS A 347 5.39 8.29 5.03
CA HIS A 347 4.78 7.44 4.00
C HIS A 347 3.35 6.98 4.39
N LEU A 348 2.70 7.73 5.29
CA LEU A 348 1.40 7.52 5.89
C LEU A 348 0.58 8.81 5.71
N LEU A 349 -0.72 8.64 5.48
CA LEU A 349 -1.70 9.71 5.27
C LEU A 349 -1.55 10.85 6.31
N THR A 350 -1.52 12.11 5.88
CA THR A 350 -1.63 13.27 6.77
C THR A 350 -3.10 13.52 7.11
N ASP A 351 -3.43 13.41 8.40
CA ASP A 351 -4.78 13.64 8.90
C ASP A 351 -4.93 15.10 9.38
N ALA A 352 -5.82 15.84 8.72
CA ALA A 352 -6.07 17.25 9.01
C ALA A 352 -7.38 17.46 9.77
N PHE A 353 -7.31 18.33 10.79
CA PHE A 353 -8.46 18.78 11.56
C PHE A 353 -8.89 20.19 11.15
N GLY A 354 -10.16 20.33 10.77
CA GLY A 354 -10.75 21.60 10.36
C GLY A 354 -11.18 22.46 11.53
N VAL A 355 -10.77 23.73 11.53
CA VAL A 355 -11.20 24.75 12.48
C VAL A 355 -11.96 25.82 11.72
N ARG A 356 -13.25 25.96 12.03
CA ARG A 356 -14.15 26.94 11.41
C ARG A 356 -14.88 27.81 12.45
N LEU A 357 -15.16 27.28 13.64
CA LEU A 357 -15.95 27.98 14.66
C LEU A 357 -15.11 28.39 15.87
N THR A 358 -14.17 27.57 16.28
CA THR A 358 -13.49 27.70 17.57
C THR A 358 -12.24 28.57 17.44
N THR A 359 -12.28 29.79 17.98
CA THR A 359 -11.14 30.72 17.97
C THR A 359 -10.18 30.50 19.14
N ASN A 360 -10.59 29.75 20.17
CA ASN A 360 -9.73 29.47 21.32
C ASN A 360 -8.65 28.44 20.96
N THR A 361 -7.39 28.75 21.29
CA THR A 361 -6.22 27.91 20.98
C THR A 361 -6.22 26.53 21.65
N GLN A 362 -7.04 26.31 22.68
CA GLN A 362 -7.24 24.99 23.28
C GLN A 362 -7.77 23.96 22.27
N VAL A 363 -8.45 24.40 21.20
CA VAL A 363 -8.87 23.53 20.11
C VAL A 363 -7.70 22.83 19.42
N VAL A 364 -6.53 23.49 19.37
CA VAL A 364 -5.30 22.93 18.81
C VAL A 364 -4.72 21.85 19.71
N GLN A 365 -4.83 22.02 21.04
CA GLN A 365 -4.45 20.97 21.98
C GLN A 365 -5.37 19.76 21.88
N LEU A 366 -6.67 19.96 21.65
CA LEU A 366 -7.61 18.87 21.38
C LEU A 366 -7.21 18.13 20.10
N ALA A 367 -6.87 18.85 19.03
CA ALA A 367 -6.39 18.26 17.79
C ALA A 367 -5.10 17.44 18.02
N LYS A 368 -4.15 17.98 18.80
CA LYS A 368 -2.91 17.26 19.16
C LYS A 368 -3.18 15.99 19.94
N ASN A 369 -4.08 16.04 20.92
CA ASN A 369 -4.44 14.89 21.74
C ASN A 369 -5.14 13.79 20.94
N ALA A 370 -5.91 14.19 19.92
CA ALA A 370 -6.58 13.27 19.01
C ALA A 370 -5.63 12.66 17.95
N GLY A 371 -4.41 13.20 17.80
CA GLY A 371 -3.39 12.68 16.90
C GLY A 371 -3.37 13.30 15.51
N PHE A 372 -4.01 14.45 15.29
CA PHE A 372 -3.96 15.14 13.99
C PHE A 372 -2.57 15.71 13.69
N ASP A 373 -2.15 15.58 12.43
CA ASP A 373 -0.86 16.08 11.93
C ASP A 373 -0.93 17.55 11.48
N SER A 374 -2.11 17.97 11.03
CA SER A 374 -2.33 19.28 10.41
C SER A 374 -3.61 19.95 10.90
N LEU A 375 -3.62 21.29 10.90
CA LEU A 375 -4.84 22.08 10.95
C LEU A 375 -5.23 22.56 9.55
N PHE A 376 -6.52 22.54 9.27
CA PHE A 376 -7.15 23.30 8.20
C PHE A 376 -7.91 24.44 8.86
N ILE A 377 -7.37 25.66 8.82
CA ILE A 377 -8.03 26.85 9.38
C ILE A 377 -8.81 27.51 8.24
N ASP A 378 -10.13 27.54 8.37
CA ASP A 378 -11.01 28.01 7.31
C ASP A 378 -11.38 29.48 7.49
N LEU A 379 -10.81 30.40 6.69
CA LEU A 379 -11.21 31.81 6.69
C LEU A 379 -12.29 32.12 5.66
N GLU A 380 -12.62 31.18 4.76
CA GLU A 380 -13.59 31.43 3.69
C GLU A 380 -15.04 31.23 4.17
N HIS A 381 -15.26 30.22 5.01
CA HIS A 381 -16.58 29.93 5.58
C HIS A 381 -16.62 30.11 7.10
N SER A 382 -15.94 31.14 7.61
CA SER A 382 -15.99 31.49 9.03
C SER A 382 -16.05 32.99 9.27
N SER A 383 -16.29 33.35 10.54
CA SER A 383 -16.16 34.73 11.04
C SER A 383 -14.78 34.99 11.66
N MET A 384 -13.80 34.09 11.47
CA MET A 384 -12.48 34.23 12.08
C MET A 384 -11.69 35.36 11.42
N SER A 385 -10.91 36.08 12.22
CA SER A 385 -10.01 37.13 11.77
C SER A 385 -8.59 36.58 11.57
N ILE A 386 -7.73 37.36 10.89
CA ILE A 386 -6.28 37.07 10.83
C ILE A 386 -5.67 36.96 12.24
N HIS A 387 -6.20 37.69 13.21
CA HIS A 387 -5.72 37.59 14.60
C HIS A 387 -6.02 36.20 15.17
N ASP A 388 -7.22 35.67 14.96
CA ASP A 388 -7.58 34.32 15.41
C ASP A 388 -6.71 33.26 14.70
N THR A 389 -6.51 33.41 13.38
CA THR A 389 -5.60 32.56 12.61
C THR A 389 -4.17 32.60 13.15
N ASN A 390 -3.66 33.79 13.50
CA ASN A 390 -2.33 33.92 14.09
C ASN A 390 -2.21 33.14 15.40
N GLN A 391 -3.19 33.28 16.30
CA GLN A 391 -3.20 32.58 17.58
C GLN A 391 -3.24 31.06 17.39
N LEU A 392 -4.12 30.57 16.51
CA LEU A 392 -4.24 29.15 16.19
C LEU A 392 -2.97 28.59 15.54
N SER A 393 -2.43 29.29 14.54
CA SER A 393 -1.20 28.87 13.84
C SER A 393 0.02 28.85 14.77
N CYS A 394 0.19 29.87 15.62
CA CYS A 394 1.28 29.89 16.60
C CYS A 394 1.16 28.74 17.61
N ALA A 395 -0.05 28.47 18.11
CA ALA A 395 -0.29 27.33 18.99
C ALA A 395 0.00 25.99 18.28
N ALA A 396 -0.37 25.86 17.00
CA ALA A 396 -0.11 24.67 16.19
C ALA A 396 1.40 24.43 16.02
N LEU A 397 2.14 25.46 15.64
CA LEU A 397 3.60 25.39 15.50
C LEU A 397 4.28 24.95 16.82
N LEU A 398 3.86 25.51 17.96
CA LEU A 398 4.40 25.13 19.28
C LEU A 398 4.07 23.68 19.67
N LEU A 399 2.93 23.16 19.23
CA LEU A 399 2.48 21.79 19.49
C LEU A 399 2.96 20.79 18.41
N GLY A 400 3.70 21.26 17.40
CA GLY A 400 4.16 20.44 16.28
C GLY A 400 2.99 19.91 15.44
N ILE A 401 2.02 20.77 15.14
CA ILE A 401 0.95 20.55 14.15
C ILE A 401 1.13 21.58 13.05
N THR A 402 1.03 21.17 11.79
CA THR A 402 1.21 22.06 10.63
C THR A 402 -0.07 22.86 10.37
N PRO A 403 -0.08 24.21 10.44
CA PRO A 403 -1.27 24.98 10.12
C PRO A 403 -1.34 25.36 8.63
N PHE A 404 -2.35 24.85 7.92
CA PHE A 404 -2.74 25.34 6.60
C PHE A 404 -3.99 26.21 6.71
N VAL A 405 -4.01 27.32 5.97
CA VAL A 405 -5.10 28.30 6.04
C VAL A 405 -5.78 28.41 4.69
N ARG A 406 -7.09 28.14 4.64
CA ARG A 406 -7.90 28.48 3.49
C ARG A 406 -8.27 29.95 3.54
N VAL A 407 -7.89 30.69 2.51
CA VAL A 407 -8.15 32.14 2.41
C VAL A 407 -9.46 32.40 1.66
N PRO A 408 -10.15 33.53 1.89
CA PRO A 408 -11.30 33.90 1.09
C PRO A 408 -10.94 34.10 -0.39
N TYR A 409 -11.86 33.74 -1.28
CA TYR A 409 -11.73 34.03 -2.70
C TYR A 409 -11.52 35.54 -2.97
N HIS A 410 -10.58 35.88 -3.86
CA HIS A 410 -10.20 37.27 -4.18
C HIS A 410 -9.76 38.14 -2.99
N CYS A 411 -9.17 37.56 -1.94
CA CYS A 411 -8.68 38.31 -0.77
C CYS A 411 -7.48 39.25 -1.03
N GLY A 412 -6.78 39.07 -2.16
CA GLY A 412 -5.64 39.90 -2.58
C GLY A 412 -4.31 39.57 -1.89
N ASN A 413 -3.21 40.02 -2.52
CA ASN A 413 -1.84 39.61 -2.16
C ASN A 413 -1.47 39.97 -0.72
N GLY A 414 -1.89 41.15 -0.25
CA GLY A 414 -1.59 41.61 1.11
C GLY A 414 -2.25 40.76 2.19
N PHE A 415 -3.40 40.14 1.90
CA PHE A 415 -4.07 39.23 2.83
C PHE A 415 -3.30 37.92 2.96
N VAL A 416 -2.93 37.31 1.83
CA VAL A 416 -2.13 36.07 1.78
C VAL A 416 -0.79 36.24 2.48
N GLN A 417 -0.10 37.35 2.23
CA GLN A 417 1.16 37.65 2.93
C GLN A 417 0.95 37.69 4.45
N ARG A 418 -0.07 38.39 4.93
CA ARG A 418 -0.36 38.48 6.37
C ARG A 418 -0.72 37.13 6.98
N VAL A 419 -1.39 36.24 6.26
CA VAL A 419 -1.71 34.88 6.71
C VAL A 419 -0.42 34.06 6.90
N LEU A 420 0.47 34.07 5.92
CA LEU A 420 1.76 33.38 6.01
C LEU A 420 2.67 34.01 7.08
N ASP A 421 2.72 35.33 7.18
CA ASP A 421 3.47 36.05 8.21
C ASP A 421 2.92 35.78 9.63
N SER A 422 1.64 35.40 9.72
CA SER A 422 0.97 35.03 10.97
C SER A 422 1.25 33.60 11.43
N GLY A 423 2.08 32.84 10.69
CA GLY A 423 2.53 31.49 11.06
C GLY A 423 1.82 30.36 10.31
N ALA A 424 1.00 30.65 9.30
CA ALA A 424 0.54 29.61 8.38
C ALA A 424 1.74 29.01 7.63
N MET A 425 1.79 27.68 7.54
CA MET A 425 2.83 26.96 6.79
C MET A 425 2.48 26.78 5.31
N GLY A 426 1.24 27.09 4.95
CA GLY A 426 0.75 27.05 3.58
C GLY A 426 -0.64 27.67 3.47
N VAL A 427 -1.01 28.01 2.25
CA VAL A 427 -2.27 28.65 1.91
C VAL A 427 -3.05 27.76 0.95
N ILE A 428 -4.31 27.57 1.28
CA ILE A 428 -5.30 26.85 0.48
C ILE A 428 -6.10 27.90 -0.30
N PHE A 429 -5.97 27.86 -1.62
CA PHE A 429 -6.64 28.77 -2.53
C PHE A 429 -7.90 28.12 -3.09
N PRO A 430 -9.10 28.62 -2.74
CA PRO A 430 -10.36 28.13 -3.27
C PRO A 430 -10.58 28.63 -4.70
N HIS A 431 -11.55 28.04 -5.40
CA HIS A 431 -12.02 28.52 -6.71
C HIS A 431 -10.95 28.67 -7.80
N ILE A 432 -10.02 27.71 -7.90
CA ILE A 432 -9.03 27.67 -8.97
C ILE A 432 -9.68 27.18 -10.28
N HIS A 433 -9.44 27.88 -11.38
CA HIS A 433 -10.02 27.55 -12.68
C HIS A 433 -9.00 27.28 -13.79
N SER A 434 -7.77 27.78 -13.66
CA SER A 434 -6.75 27.74 -14.71
C SER A 434 -5.32 27.68 -14.18
N ALA A 435 -4.37 27.33 -15.05
CA ALA A 435 -2.94 27.41 -14.74
C ALA A 435 -2.48 28.84 -14.40
N GLN A 436 -3.21 29.88 -14.86
CA GLN A 436 -2.89 31.26 -14.51
C GLN A 436 -3.24 31.58 -13.06
N ASP A 437 -4.36 31.05 -12.55
CA ASP A 437 -4.73 31.19 -11.14
C ASP A 437 -3.70 30.49 -10.25
N ALA A 438 -3.26 29.30 -10.65
CA ALA A 438 -2.20 28.54 -9.98
C ALA A 438 -0.88 29.33 -9.92
N LYS A 439 -0.44 29.91 -11.06
CA LYS A 439 0.76 30.76 -11.11
C LYS A 439 0.62 32.01 -10.25
N ALA A 440 -0.56 32.62 -10.20
CA ALA A 440 -0.82 33.76 -9.33
C ALA A 440 -0.71 33.37 -7.85
N ALA A 441 -1.29 32.23 -7.45
CA ALA A 441 -1.18 31.68 -6.10
C ALA A 441 0.28 31.41 -5.70
N VAL A 442 1.09 30.85 -6.60
CA VAL A 442 2.54 30.67 -6.39
C VAL A 442 3.24 32.01 -6.22
N SER A 443 3.04 32.94 -7.16
CA SER A 443 3.67 34.26 -7.16
C SER A 443 3.46 35.00 -5.85
N ILE A 444 2.26 34.96 -5.27
CA ILE A 444 1.96 35.70 -4.05
C ILE A 444 2.41 35.00 -2.76
N SER A 445 2.64 33.68 -2.81
CA SER A 445 3.02 32.88 -1.64
C SER A 445 4.53 32.78 -1.45
N LYS A 446 5.29 32.78 -2.55
CA LYS A 446 6.74 32.58 -2.57
C LYS A 446 7.50 33.92 -2.61
N TYR A 447 8.69 33.94 -2.02
CA TYR A 447 9.66 35.03 -2.11
C TYR A 447 10.42 35.03 -3.45
N PRO A 448 11.00 36.17 -3.87
CA PRO A 448 11.90 36.21 -5.02
C PRO A 448 13.05 35.20 -4.92
N PRO A 449 13.51 34.60 -6.04
CA PRO A 449 13.08 34.85 -7.42
C PRO A 449 11.83 34.06 -7.85
N VAL A 450 11.30 33.17 -7.01
CA VAL A 450 10.18 32.28 -7.36
C VAL A 450 8.85 33.04 -7.41
N GLY A 451 8.66 33.99 -6.50
CA GLY A 451 7.47 34.83 -6.43
C GLY A 451 7.78 36.28 -6.09
N THR A 452 6.74 36.97 -5.61
CA THR A 452 6.70 38.42 -5.38
C THR A 452 6.34 38.77 -3.94
N ARG A 453 6.26 37.79 -3.02
CA ARG A 453 5.95 38.04 -1.60
C ARG A 453 7.00 38.96 -0.98
N SER A 454 6.56 39.97 -0.23
CA SER A 454 7.46 40.81 0.56
C SER A 454 7.85 40.09 1.85
N MET A 455 9.09 40.32 2.30
CA MET A 455 9.64 39.72 3.52
C MET A 455 9.58 40.70 4.69
N THR A 456 9.36 40.16 5.88
CA THR A 456 9.58 40.82 7.17
C THR A 456 10.49 39.94 8.05
N GLY A 457 11.03 40.51 9.13
CA GLY A 457 11.84 39.76 10.11
C GLY A 457 10.99 39.04 11.15
N GLN A 458 11.63 38.11 11.89
CA GLN A 458 11.06 37.43 13.07
C GLN A 458 9.67 36.80 12.81
N LEU A 459 9.60 35.84 11.88
CA LEU A 459 8.36 35.12 11.60
C LEU A 459 8.09 34.01 12.65
N PRO A 460 6.81 33.69 12.95
CA PRO A 460 6.44 32.62 13.89
C PRO A 460 7.05 31.26 13.54
N THR A 461 7.19 30.95 12.25
CA THR A 461 7.82 29.72 11.75
C THR A 461 9.26 29.54 12.25
N PHE A 462 9.97 30.64 12.49
CA PHE A 462 11.34 30.63 13.04
C PHE A 462 11.35 30.92 14.55
N SER A 463 10.23 30.68 15.24
CA SER A 463 10.05 30.98 16.67
C SER A 463 10.36 32.44 17.02
N LEU A 464 10.08 33.38 16.09
CA LEU A 464 10.39 34.80 16.21
C LEU A 464 11.89 35.11 16.42
N LYS A 465 12.79 34.16 16.18
CA LYS A 465 14.23 34.38 16.33
C LYS A 465 14.75 35.23 15.16
N PRO A 466 15.73 36.13 15.40
CA PRO A 466 16.48 36.74 14.32
C PRO A 466 17.06 35.65 13.42
N THR A 467 16.68 35.66 12.15
CA THR A 467 17.06 34.63 11.17
C THR A 467 17.60 35.32 9.93
N PRO A 468 18.75 34.88 9.38
CA PRO A 468 19.29 35.41 8.14
C PRO A 468 18.27 35.39 6.99
N GLN A 469 18.24 36.45 6.18
CA GLN A 469 17.23 36.64 5.13
C GLN A 469 17.28 35.55 4.06
N ASP A 470 18.48 35.14 3.66
CA ASP A 470 18.72 34.03 2.73
C ASP A 470 18.09 32.73 3.24
N ARG A 471 18.25 32.43 4.53
CA ARG A 471 17.64 31.28 5.18
C ARG A 471 16.12 31.38 5.24
N VAL A 472 15.58 32.56 5.57
CA VAL A 472 14.12 32.81 5.57
C VAL A 472 13.54 32.58 4.18
N ILE A 473 14.21 33.05 3.12
CA ILE A 473 13.77 32.88 1.74
C ILE A 473 13.84 31.40 1.33
N GLN A 474 14.97 30.75 1.60
CA GLN A 474 15.20 29.36 1.23
C GLN A 474 14.22 28.41 1.91
N GLU A 475 14.15 28.43 3.25
CA GLU A 475 13.24 27.56 4.02
C GLU A 475 11.77 27.98 3.82
N GLY A 476 11.51 29.29 3.71
CA GLY A 476 10.23 29.86 3.35
C GLY A 476 9.66 29.24 2.07
N ASN A 477 10.40 29.33 0.98
CA ASN A 477 9.96 28.83 -0.33
C ASN A 477 9.87 27.31 -0.38
N ALA A 478 10.80 26.61 0.28
CA ALA A 478 10.88 25.15 0.24
C ALA A 478 9.78 24.46 1.08
N SER A 479 9.43 24.98 2.25
CA SER A 479 8.57 24.25 3.20
C SER A 479 7.65 25.08 4.08
N ALA A 480 7.81 26.41 4.13
CA ALA A 480 7.02 27.30 5.02
C ALA A 480 6.12 28.29 4.27
N SER A 481 5.71 27.91 3.05
CA SER A 481 4.74 28.65 2.24
C SER A 481 4.11 27.74 1.19
N SER A 482 3.62 26.56 1.62
CA SER A 482 3.03 25.60 0.69
C SER A 482 1.83 26.19 -0.04
N VAL A 483 1.73 25.92 -1.34
CA VAL A 483 0.66 26.39 -2.21
C VAL A 483 -0.27 25.21 -2.50
N ILE A 484 -1.48 25.30 -1.96
CA ILE A 484 -2.49 24.26 -2.05
C ILE A 484 -3.65 24.82 -2.87
N LEU A 485 -3.99 24.16 -3.97
CA LEU A 485 -5.02 24.62 -4.90
C LEU A 485 -6.26 23.76 -4.75
N MET A 486 -7.42 24.36 -4.47
CA MET A 486 -8.65 23.59 -4.37
C MET A 486 -9.24 23.30 -5.75
N VAL A 487 -9.56 22.03 -5.96
CA VAL A 487 -10.22 21.53 -7.16
C VAL A 487 -11.70 21.38 -6.86
N GLU A 488 -12.47 22.38 -7.27
CA GLU A 488 -13.87 22.54 -6.88
C GLU A 488 -14.82 22.81 -8.05
N THR A 489 -14.29 23.00 -9.27
CA THR A 489 -15.12 23.41 -10.42
C THR A 489 -14.90 22.56 -11.66
N ARG A 490 -15.90 22.54 -12.55
CA ARG A 490 -15.80 21.82 -13.83
C ARG A 490 -14.65 22.32 -14.70
N ASN A 491 -14.39 23.62 -14.67
CA ASN A 491 -13.27 24.21 -15.42
C ASN A 491 -11.92 23.76 -14.85
N CYS A 492 -11.79 23.66 -13.53
CA CYS A 492 -10.60 23.12 -12.89
C CYS A 492 -10.28 21.71 -13.38
N ILE A 493 -11.29 20.82 -13.43
CA ILE A 493 -11.12 19.45 -13.94
C ILE A 493 -10.69 19.42 -15.41
N ARG A 494 -11.26 20.27 -16.27
CA ARG A 494 -10.86 20.35 -17.69
C ARG A 494 -9.41 20.79 -17.87
N ASN A 495 -8.92 21.65 -16.96
CA ASN A 495 -7.59 22.25 -17.01
C ASN A 495 -6.62 21.58 -16.02
N ILE A 496 -6.94 20.38 -15.51
CA ILE A 496 -6.22 19.83 -14.37
C ILE A 496 -4.74 19.55 -14.66
N GLU A 497 -4.41 19.13 -15.89
CA GLU A 497 -3.02 18.90 -16.31
C GLU A 497 -2.19 20.18 -16.29
N GLU A 498 -2.69 21.26 -16.91
CA GLU A 498 -1.96 22.53 -16.95
C GLU A 498 -1.83 23.17 -15.56
N ILE A 499 -2.81 22.96 -14.67
CA ILE A 499 -2.77 23.40 -13.28
C ILE A 499 -1.74 22.58 -12.49
N ALA A 500 -1.76 21.25 -12.63
CA ALA A 500 -0.81 20.36 -12.00
C ALA A 500 0.62 20.60 -12.48
N ALA A 501 0.83 21.00 -13.73
CA ALA A 501 2.15 21.29 -14.29
C ALA A 501 2.81 22.57 -13.74
N VAL A 502 2.09 23.40 -12.98
CA VAL A 502 2.67 24.63 -12.42
C VAL A 502 3.71 24.30 -11.34
N GLU A 503 4.93 24.76 -11.55
CA GLU A 503 6.02 24.64 -10.58
C GLU A 503 5.66 25.34 -9.26
N CYS A 504 6.17 24.80 -8.15
CA CYS A 504 5.92 25.32 -6.80
C CYS A 504 4.46 25.30 -6.31
N VAL A 505 3.53 24.68 -7.05
CA VAL A 505 2.30 24.13 -6.48
C VAL A 505 2.65 22.83 -5.77
N ASP A 506 2.23 22.69 -4.51
CA ASP A 506 2.58 21.54 -3.68
C ASP A 506 1.46 20.49 -3.63
N MET A 507 0.20 20.94 -3.64
CA MET A 507 -0.96 20.06 -3.47
C MET A 507 -2.16 20.50 -4.30
N LEU A 508 -2.87 19.54 -4.88
CA LEU A 508 -4.24 19.71 -5.39
C LEU A 508 -5.22 19.08 -4.39
N LEU A 509 -6.06 19.92 -3.79
CA LEU A 509 -7.00 19.53 -2.74
C LEU A 509 -8.42 19.50 -3.31
N VAL A 510 -9.02 18.32 -3.45
CA VAL A 510 -10.38 18.24 -3.99
C VAL A 510 -11.40 18.65 -2.93
N GLY A 511 -12.16 19.73 -3.21
CA GLY A 511 -13.31 20.13 -2.41
C GLY A 511 -14.56 19.40 -2.90
N CYS A 512 -14.85 18.26 -2.29
CA CYS A 512 -15.81 17.29 -2.84
C CYS A 512 -17.23 17.82 -2.97
N ASN A 513 -17.71 18.60 -1.99
CA ASN A 513 -19.08 19.12 -2.01
C ASN A 513 -19.27 20.10 -3.16
N ASP A 514 -18.38 21.09 -3.29
CA ASP A 514 -18.47 22.12 -4.33
C ASP A 514 -18.24 21.52 -5.72
N LEU A 515 -17.28 20.59 -5.85
CA LEU A 515 -17.07 19.88 -7.11
C LEU A 515 -18.31 19.06 -7.52
N ALA A 516 -18.95 18.36 -6.58
CA ALA A 516 -20.16 17.60 -6.87
C ALA A 516 -21.31 18.52 -7.33
N ILE A 517 -21.46 19.69 -6.71
CA ILE A 517 -22.45 20.71 -7.11
C ILE A 517 -22.15 21.22 -8.53
N GLU A 518 -20.90 21.58 -8.82
CA GLU A 518 -20.45 22.07 -10.14
C GLU A 518 -20.59 21.04 -11.27
N LEU A 519 -20.51 19.76 -10.93
CA LEU A 519 -20.77 18.67 -11.86
C LEU A 519 -22.27 18.41 -12.08
N GLY A 520 -23.16 19.06 -11.30
CA GLY A 520 -24.61 18.85 -11.34
C GLY A 520 -25.05 17.59 -10.59
N LEU A 521 -24.25 17.15 -9.61
CA LEU A 521 -24.39 15.88 -8.89
C LEU A 521 -24.38 16.11 -7.37
N PRO A 522 -25.23 16.98 -6.79
CA PRO A 522 -25.22 17.24 -5.36
C PRO A 522 -25.44 15.95 -4.54
N GLY A 523 -24.49 15.62 -3.66
CA GLY A 523 -24.50 14.37 -2.89
C GLY A 523 -24.16 13.10 -3.70
N GLY A 524 -23.94 13.21 -5.00
CA GLY A 524 -23.72 12.11 -5.95
C GLY A 524 -22.29 11.54 -5.94
N PHE A 525 -21.67 11.38 -4.78
CA PHE A 525 -20.26 11.00 -4.64
C PHE A 525 -19.93 9.58 -5.13
N GLN A 526 -20.94 8.71 -5.24
CA GLN A 526 -20.78 7.35 -5.75
C GLN A 526 -20.93 7.23 -7.27
N THR A 527 -21.28 8.33 -7.95
CA THR A 527 -21.47 8.31 -9.41
C THR A 527 -20.15 8.14 -10.15
N ALA A 528 -20.20 7.45 -11.29
CA ALA A 528 -19.03 7.27 -12.15
C ALA A 528 -18.43 8.61 -12.60
N ALA A 529 -19.27 9.62 -12.85
CA ALA A 529 -18.83 10.95 -13.23
C ALA A 529 -18.00 11.65 -12.15
N PHE A 530 -18.42 11.58 -10.88
CA PHE A 530 -17.66 12.15 -9.77
C PHE A 530 -16.35 11.38 -9.53
N ARG A 531 -16.41 10.05 -9.51
CA ARG A 531 -15.21 9.21 -9.34
C ARG A 531 -14.18 9.43 -10.46
N SER A 532 -14.63 9.51 -11.71
CA SER A 532 -13.76 9.79 -12.86
C SER A 532 -13.10 11.18 -12.79
N ALA A 533 -13.80 12.19 -12.25
CA ALA A 533 -13.20 13.50 -12.01
C ALA A 533 -12.05 13.40 -10.98
N LEU A 534 -12.24 12.67 -9.88
CA LEU A 534 -11.19 12.46 -8.87
C LEU A 534 -10.02 11.62 -9.41
N GLU A 535 -10.31 10.60 -10.23
CA GLU A 535 -9.28 9.80 -10.93
C GLU A 535 -8.44 10.69 -11.86
N SER A 536 -9.07 11.62 -12.59
CA SER A 536 -8.37 12.58 -13.44
C SER A 536 -7.42 13.46 -12.64
N VAL A 537 -7.85 13.96 -11.46
CA VAL A 537 -6.99 14.73 -10.55
C VAL A 537 -5.84 13.88 -10.02
N SER A 538 -6.12 12.65 -9.60
CA SER A 538 -5.10 11.71 -9.12
C SER A 538 -4.02 11.45 -10.18
N GLN A 539 -4.42 11.23 -11.44
CA GLN A 539 -3.49 11.01 -12.53
C GLN A 539 -2.64 12.25 -12.83
N ALA A 540 -3.25 13.44 -12.85
CA ALA A 540 -2.54 14.71 -13.02
C ALA A 540 -1.50 14.92 -11.90
N CYS A 541 -1.90 14.66 -10.65
CA CYS A 541 -1.01 14.74 -9.49
C CYS A 541 0.19 13.80 -9.63
N ARG A 542 -0.02 12.55 -10.03
CA ARG A 542 1.08 11.57 -10.21
C ARG A 542 2.05 11.99 -11.32
N ARG A 543 1.52 12.48 -12.46
CA ARG A 543 2.35 12.91 -13.59
C ARG A 543 3.24 14.10 -13.26
N HIS A 544 2.77 15.00 -12.39
CA HIS A 544 3.43 16.26 -12.08
C HIS A 544 3.98 16.34 -10.65
N ASP A 545 4.12 15.20 -9.98
CA ASP A 545 4.66 15.08 -8.62
C ASP A 545 3.97 16.01 -7.60
N LYS A 546 2.63 16.02 -7.63
CA LYS A 546 1.79 16.80 -6.70
C LYS A 546 1.15 15.90 -5.67
N ILE A 547 1.01 16.43 -4.46
CA ILE A 547 0.21 15.76 -3.43
C ILE A 547 -1.27 15.89 -3.79
N MET A 548 -2.01 14.78 -3.78
CA MET A 548 -3.47 14.82 -3.84
C MET A 548 -4.05 14.85 -2.43
N GLY A 549 -4.96 15.81 -2.20
CA GLY A 549 -5.73 15.94 -0.97
C GLY A 549 -7.24 15.78 -1.18
N LEU A 550 -7.97 15.46 -0.10
CA LEU A 550 -9.44 15.41 -0.10
C LEU A 550 -10.03 16.25 1.04
N ALA A 551 -11.11 16.98 0.75
CA ALA A 551 -11.91 17.69 1.74
C ALA A 551 -13.42 17.58 1.45
N GLY A 552 -14.25 17.69 2.50
CA GLY A 552 -15.71 17.78 2.38
C GLY A 552 -16.48 16.46 2.44
N LEU A 553 -15.81 15.31 2.51
CA LEU A 553 -16.44 13.99 2.70
C LEU A 553 -16.01 13.36 4.02
N TYR A 554 -16.77 13.68 5.06
CA TYR A 554 -16.51 13.21 6.41
C TYR A 554 -17.31 11.95 6.73
N ASP A 555 -16.79 11.12 7.64
CA ASP A 555 -17.46 9.92 8.17
C ASP A 555 -17.92 8.90 7.11
N ASN A 556 -17.28 8.87 5.93
CA ASN A 556 -17.57 7.94 4.83
C ASN A 556 -16.37 7.00 4.58
N TYR A 557 -16.25 5.97 5.42
CA TYR A 557 -15.10 5.07 5.43
C TYR A 557 -14.87 4.37 4.09
N GLU A 558 -15.93 3.89 3.42
CA GLU A 558 -15.78 3.18 2.15
C GLU A 558 -15.17 4.08 1.07
N PHE A 559 -15.68 5.31 0.95
CA PHE A 559 -15.17 6.29 0.00
C PHE A 559 -13.74 6.73 0.36
N GLN A 560 -13.49 7.03 1.63
CA GLN A 560 -12.17 7.43 2.12
C GLN A 560 -11.13 6.33 1.89
N ASN A 561 -11.49 5.07 2.15
CA ASN A 561 -10.65 3.91 1.88
C ASN A 561 -10.35 3.76 0.38
N TRP A 562 -11.35 3.92 -0.49
CA TRP A 562 -11.14 3.94 -1.93
C TRP A 562 -10.18 5.07 -2.33
N ALA A 563 -10.40 6.28 -1.83
CA ALA A 563 -9.60 7.44 -2.16
C ALA A 563 -8.13 7.31 -1.70
N VAL A 564 -7.90 6.84 -0.46
CA VAL A 564 -6.54 6.65 0.08
C VAL A 564 -5.78 5.56 -0.69
N ASN A 565 -6.42 4.43 -0.96
CA ASN A 565 -5.74 3.26 -1.51
C ASN A 565 -5.70 3.24 -3.05
N THR A 566 -6.70 3.82 -3.71
CA THR A 566 -6.82 3.81 -5.18
C THR A 566 -6.29 5.09 -5.81
N LEU A 567 -6.64 6.24 -5.23
CA LEU A 567 -6.21 7.55 -5.72
C LEU A 567 -4.87 8.00 -5.11
N HIS A 568 -4.36 7.27 -4.11
CA HIS A 568 -3.13 7.61 -3.39
C HIS A 568 -3.17 8.98 -2.73
N ILE A 569 -4.32 9.36 -2.16
CA ILE A 569 -4.44 10.59 -1.37
C ILE A 569 -3.48 10.54 -0.18
N ARG A 570 -2.80 11.66 0.09
CA ARG A 570 -1.84 11.80 1.20
C ARG A 570 -2.17 12.95 2.15
N TYR A 571 -3.24 13.69 1.88
CA TYR A 571 -3.79 14.69 2.79
C TYR A 571 -5.31 14.55 2.88
N MET A 572 -5.86 14.40 4.09
CA MET A 572 -7.29 14.26 4.28
C MET A 572 -7.79 15.24 5.34
N LEU A 573 -8.74 16.11 4.97
CA LEU A 573 -9.53 16.82 5.95
C LEU A 573 -10.56 15.85 6.54
N VAL A 574 -10.26 15.32 7.72
CA VAL A 574 -11.01 14.22 8.34
C VAL A 574 -12.36 14.69 8.86
N GLN A 575 -12.38 15.84 9.54
CA GLN A 575 -13.59 16.48 10.06
C GLN A 575 -13.29 17.93 10.47
N GLN A 576 -14.33 18.75 10.66
CA GLN A 576 -14.27 20.09 11.21
C GLN A 576 -14.86 20.15 12.63
N ASP A 577 -14.40 21.12 13.42
CA ASP A 577 -14.89 21.39 14.78
C ASP A 577 -16.42 21.49 14.87
N SER A 578 -17.06 22.17 13.92
CA SER A 578 -18.51 22.30 13.84
C SER A 578 -19.23 20.94 13.71
N GLY A 579 -18.69 20.03 12.90
CA GLY A 579 -19.25 18.70 12.69
C GLY A 579 -19.09 17.80 13.93
N LEU A 580 -17.91 17.86 14.56
CA LEU A 580 -17.66 17.15 15.82
C LEU A 580 -18.57 17.65 16.95
N LEU A 581 -18.70 18.97 17.11
CA LEU A 581 -19.55 19.56 18.15
C LEU A 581 -21.02 19.18 17.95
N ALA A 582 -21.53 19.27 16.71
CA ALA A 582 -22.91 18.89 16.40
C ALA A 582 -23.17 17.39 16.63
N SER A 583 -22.29 16.52 16.11
CA SER A 583 -22.40 15.06 16.28
C SER A 583 -22.28 14.65 17.75
N GLY A 584 -21.31 15.22 18.46
CA GLY A 584 -21.07 14.98 19.88
C GLY A 584 -22.26 15.40 20.74
N ALA A 585 -22.80 16.60 20.53
CA ALA A 585 -23.98 17.08 21.25
C ALA A 585 -25.21 16.17 21.03
N ALA A 586 -25.47 15.77 19.78
CA ALA A 586 -26.57 14.86 19.45
C ALA A 586 -26.40 13.48 20.13
N LYS A 587 -25.18 12.92 20.09
CA LYS A 587 -24.85 11.65 20.76
C LYS A 587 -25.02 11.74 22.27
N SER A 588 -24.56 12.82 22.90
CA SER A 588 -24.72 13.04 24.35
C SER A 588 -26.19 13.11 24.75
N LEU A 589 -27.04 13.77 23.97
CA LEU A 589 -28.47 13.83 24.24
C LEU A 589 -29.16 12.47 24.02
N ALA A 590 -28.78 11.75 22.97
CA ALA A 590 -29.33 10.42 22.67
C ALA A 590 -28.98 9.36 23.73
N ALA A 591 -27.87 9.53 24.44
CA ALA A 591 -27.44 8.64 25.51
C ALA A 591 -28.25 8.83 26.82
N LEU A 592 -29.02 9.91 26.96
CA LEU A 592 -29.86 10.11 28.13
C LEU A 592 -31.09 9.19 28.08
N PRO A 593 -31.43 8.52 29.20
CA PRO A 593 -32.65 7.72 29.28
C PRO A 593 -33.88 8.62 29.08
N LYS A 594 -34.79 8.20 28.19
CA LYS A 594 -36.07 8.89 28.03
C LYS A 594 -36.97 8.61 29.24
N VAL A 595 -37.66 9.63 29.73
CA VAL A 595 -38.67 9.48 30.79
C VAL A 595 -39.77 8.54 30.27
N ILE A 596 -40.05 7.46 31.01
CA ILE A 596 -41.18 6.58 30.72
C ILE A 596 -42.46 7.38 31.04
N GLY A 597 -43.15 7.86 30.02
CA GLY A 597 -44.49 8.39 30.17
C GLY A 597 -45.42 7.26 30.60
N GLY A 598 -45.98 7.36 31.80
CA GLY A 598 -46.99 6.44 32.30
C GLY A 598 -48.26 6.53 31.44
N ASN A 599 -48.54 5.48 30.67
CA ASN A 599 -49.92 5.16 30.34
C ASN A 599 -50.56 4.63 31.63
N GLY A 600 -51.26 5.50 32.34
CA GLY A 600 -51.89 5.20 33.61
C GLY A 600 -52.69 6.38 34.15
N CYS A 601 -53.68 6.86 33.39
CA CYS A 601 -54.98 7.26 33.92
C CYS A 601 -56.01 7.26 32.79
#